data_AF-A0A3S4I9I2-F1
#
_entry.id   AF-A0A3S4I9I2-F1
#
_cell.length_a   1.000
_cell.length_b   1.000
_cell.length_c   1.000
_cell.angle_alpha   90.00
_cell.angle_beta   90.00
_cell.angle_gamma   90.00
#
_symmetry.space_group_name_H-M   'P 1'
#
loop_
_entity.id
_entity.type
_entity.pdbx_description
1 polymer ?
#
loop_
_entity_poly.entity_id
_entity_poly.type
_entity_poly.pdbx_seq_one_letter_code
_entity_poly.pdbx_strand_id
1 'polypeptide(L)'
;MRQKGHASVLAHPQLRERAVAVSSFGKTFHMTGWKVGYCVAPAAISAELRKVHQYLTFCVNTPAQLALADMLRAEPEHYRDLPAFYRKKRDVLVNALRDSRLEILPCEGTYFLLVDYSAVSDLNDVDFCQWLTREIGVAAIPLSVFCADPFPHKLIRLCFAKQESTLLAAAERLCKL
;
A
#
# COMPACT_ATOMS: atom_id res chain seq x y z
N MET A 1 25.11 9.29 -7.68
CA MET A 1 24.40 9.31 -6.37
C MET A 1 22.97 8.82 -6.62
N ARG A 2 22.55 7.68 -6.05
CA ARG A 2 21.16 7.20 -6.22
C ARG A 2 20.21 8.20 -5.56
N GLN A 3 19.26 8.74 -6.32
CA GLN A 3 18.20 9.60 -5.77
C GLN A 3 17.43 8.82 -4.70
N LYS A 4 17.43 9.30 -3.46
CA LYS A 4 16.59 8.76 -2.37
C LYS A 4 15.14 9.18 -2.66
N GLY A 5 14.31 8.28 -3.16
CA GLY A 5 12.90 8.60 -3.45
C GLY A 5 12.22 7.57 -4.36
N HIS A 6 10.98 7.84 -4.74
CA HIS A 6 10.23 7.01 -5.70
C HIS A 6 10.91 7.03 -7.08
N ALA A 7 11.35 5.86 -7.55
CA ALA A 7 11.90 5.68 -8.89
C ALA A 7 10.76 5.35 -9.87
N SER A 8 10.16 6.38 -10.45
CA SER A 8 9.10 6.19 -11.45
C SER A 8 9.65 5.67 -12.77
N VAL A 9 8.90 4.79 -13.44
CA VAL A 9 9.19 4.39 -14.84
C VAL A 9 9.20 5.61 -15.78
N LEU A 10 8.45 6.65 -15.44
CA LEU A 10 8.43 7.91 -16.19
C LEU A 10 9.76 8.68 -16.09
N ALA A 11 10.61 8.40 -15.11
CA ALA A 11 11.93 9.04 -14.98
C ALA A 11 12.97 8.41 -15.92
N HIS A 12 12.69 7.25 -16.54
CA HIS A 12 13.60 6.56 -17.42
C HIS A 12 13.22 6.82 -18.90
N PRO A 13 14.05 7.53 -19.69
CA PRO A 13 13.68 7.96 -21.06
C PRO A 13 13.20 6.82 -21.96
N GLN A 14 13.97 5.72 -22.05
CA GLN A 14 13.65 4.60 -22.93
C GLN A 14 12.45 3.76 -22.47
N LEU A 15 12.21 3.66 -21.15
CA LEU A 15 11.06 2.93 -20.62
C LEU A 15 9.78 3.75 -20.77
N ARG A 16 9.86 5.08 -20.61
CA ARG A 16 8.72 5.99 -20.78
C ARG A 16 8.03 5.79 -22.13
N GLU A 17 8.80 5.57 -23.20
CA GLU A 17 8.29 5.35 -24.57
C GLU A 17 7.54 4.02 -24.77
N ARG A 18 7.50 3.14 -23.77
CA ARG A 18 6.90 1.81 -23.88
C ARG A 18 6.20 1.33 -22.61
N ALA A 19 5.94 2.23 -21.67
CA ALA A 19 5.34 1.90 -20.38
C ALA A 19 4.02 2.64 -20.17
N VAL A 20 3.20 2.08 -19.30
CA VAL A 20 1.99 2.71 -18.76
C VAL A 20 2.20 2.89 -17.26
N ALA A 21 2.31 4.14 -16.81
CA ALA A 21 2.34 4.44 -15.37
C ALA A 21 0.92 4.63 -14.87
N VAL A 22 0.52 3.88 -13.84
CA VAL A 22 -0.84 3.93 -13.26
C VAL A 22 -0.79 4.63 -11.91
N SER A 23 -1.78 5.47 -11.62
CA SER A 23 -1.87 6.25 -10.38
C SER A 23 -3.30 6.28 -9.84
N SER A 24 -3.44 6.45 -8.52
CA SER A 24 -4.74 6.45 -7.84
C SER A 24 -4.85 7.61 -6.86
N PHE A 25 -5.86 8.47 -7.07
CA PHE A 25 -6.14 9.58 -6.16
C PHE A 25 -6.70 9.10 -4.82
N GLY A 26 -7.54 8.06 -4.84
CA GLY A 26 -8.08 7.49 -3.60
C GLY A 26 -7.02 6.93 -2.65
N LYS A 27 -5.84 6.53 -3.16
CA LYS A 27 -4.69 6.13 -2.34
C LYS A 27 -3.91 7.33 -1.79
N THR A 28 -3.72 8.33 -2.64
CA THR A 28 -2.94 9.53 -2.32
C THR A 28 -3.65 10.43 -1.31
N PHE A 29 -4.96 10.62 -1.47
CA PHE A 29 -5.78 11.52 -0.66
C PHE A 29 -6.65 10.78 0.36
N HIS A 30 -6.27 9.56 0.76
CA HIS A 30 -6.95 8.77 1.82
C HIS A 30 -8.45 8.50 1.60
N MET A 31 -8.96 8.62 0.36
CA MET A 31 -10.37 8.49 0.00
C MET A 31 -10.59 7.36 -1.01
N THR A 32 -10.33 6.11 -0.62
CA THR A 32 -10.38 4.95 -1.55
C THR A 32 -11.74 4.71 -2.18
N GLY A 33 -12.83 5.19 -1.54
CA GLY A 33 -14.20 5.10 -2.05
C GLY A 33 -14.51 6.03 -3.23
N TRP A 34 -13.69 7.06 -3.47
CA TRP A 34 -13.94 8.01 -4.56
C TRP A 34 -13.63 7.45 -5.95
N LYS A 35 -12.83 6.37 -6.02
CA LYS A 35 -12.59 5.58 -7.24
C LYS A 35 -12.16 6.41 -8.47
N VAL A 36 -11.31 7.43 -8.26
CA VAL A 36 -10.65 8.17 -9.35
C VAL A 36 -9.17 7.79 -9.43
N GLY A 37 -8.72 7.49 -10.64
CA GLY A 37 -7.32 7.21 -10.98
C GLY A 37 -7.03 7.65 -12.41
N TYR A 38 -5.77 7.54 -12.81
CA TYR A 38 -5.35 7.88 -14.17
C TYR A 38 -4.14 7.03 -14.58
N CYS A 39 -3.81 7.07 -15.87
CA CYS A 39 -2.58 6.51 -16.39
C CYS A 39 -1.86 7.50 -17.30
N VAL A 40 -0.55 7.39 -17.37
CA VAL A 40 0.34 8.15 -18.26
C VAL A 40 1.04 7.17 -19.18
N ALA A 41 0.94 7.36 -20.49
CA ALA A 41 1.58 6.54 -21.51
C ALA A 41 1.86 7.36 -22.78
N PRO A 42 2.72 6.88 -23.69
CA PRO A 42 2.88 7.44 -25.03
C PRO A 42 1.55 7.53 -25.78
N ALA A 43 1.44 8.52 -26.68
CA ALA A 43 0.19 8.81 -27.39
C ALA A 43 -0.43 7.58 -28.08
N ALA A 44 0.39 6.76 -28.76
CA ALA A 44 -0.05 5.54 -29.42
C ALA A 44 -0.65 4.53 -28.42
N ILE A 45 -0.05 4.35 -27.24
CA ILE A 45 -0.54 3.43 -26.21
C ILE A 45 -1.79 4.01 -25.53
N SER A 46 -1.77 5.30 -25.19
CA SER A 46 -2.93 5.98 -24.60
C SER A 46 -4.16 5.98 -25.52
N ALA A 47 -3.99 6.02 -26.84
CA ALA A 47 -5.10 5.91 -27.79
C ALA A 47 -5.83 4.56 -27.65
N GLU A 48 -5.09 3.45 -27.59
CA GLU A 48 -5.68 2.12 -27.43
C GLU A 48 -6.33 1.94 -26.05
N LEU A 49 -5.71 2.47 -24.98
CA LEU A 49 -6.29 2.46 -23.64
C LEU A 49 -7.61 3.24 -23.59
N ARG A 50 -7.70 4.38 -24.28
CA ARG A 50 -8.92 5.21 -24.34
C ARG A 50 -10.04 4.52 -25.11
N LYS A 51 -9.74 3.79 -26.19
CA LYS A 51 -10.75 2.97 -26.89
C LYS A 51 -11.41 1.98 -25.95
N VAL A 52 -10.62 1.27 -25.14
CA VAL A 52 -11.15 0.33 -24.14
C VAL A 52 -11.92 1.09 -23.04
N HIS A 53 -11.33 2.13 -22.44
CA HIS A 53 -11.96 2.90 -21.36
C HIS A 53 -13.32 3.49 -21.76
N GLN A 54 -13.44 3.97 -23.01
CA GLN A 54 -14.67 4.52 -23.57
C GLN A 54 -15.84 3.53 -23.48
N TYR A 55 -15.59 2.22 -23.60
CA TYR A 55 -16.62 1.18 -23.51
C TYR A 55 -16.69 0.49 -22.15
N LEU A 56 -15.69 0.64 -21.28
CA LEU A 56 -15.74 0.14 -19.91
C LEU A 56 -16.64 1.01 -19.02
N THR A 57 -16.43 2.33 -19.07
CA THR A 57 -17.16 3.27 -18.20
C THR A 57 -17.53 4.59 -18.89
N PHE A 58 -17.04 4.83 -20.12
CA PHE A 58 -17.18 6.07 -20.90
C PHE A 58 -16.53 7.30 -20.26
N CYS A 59 -16.95 7.68 -19.06
CA CYS A 59 -16.41 8.79 -18.28
C CYS A 59 -16.33 8.42 -16.80
N VAL A 60 -15.64 9.27 -16.02
CA VAL A 60 -15.50 9.15 -14.56
C VAL A 60 -16.29 10.27 -13.88
N ASN A 61 -16.64 10.10 -12.60
CA ASN A 61 -17.36 11.07 -11.77
C ASN A 61 -16.85 12.51 -11.99
N THR A 62 -17.66 13.35 -12.64
CA THR A 62 -17.26 14.69 -13.09
C THR A 62 -16.98 15.65 -11.92
N PRO A 63 -17.86 15.77 -10.91
CA PRO A 63 -17.56 16.59 -9.73
C PRO A 63 -16.28 16.20 -9.01
N ALA A 64 -16.00 14.89 -8.87
CA ALA A 64 -14.78 14.41 -8.22
C ALA A 64 -13.53 14.79 -9.03
N GLN A 65 -13.58 14.77 -10.36
CA GLN A 65 -12.48 15.24 -11.20
C GLN A 65 -12.17 16.72 -11.00
N LEU A 66 -13.21 17.56 -10.89
CA LEU A 66 -13.05 19.00 -10.62
C LEU A 66 -12.44 19.23 -9.23
N ALA A 67 -12.96 18.57 -8.20
CA ALA A 67 -12.42 18.68 -6.84
C ALA A 67 -10.95 18.22 -6.74
N LEU A 68 -10.58 17.16 -7.46
CA LEU A 68 -9.19 16.68 -7.52
C LEU A 68 -8.28 17.65 -8.29
N ALA A 69 -8.79 18.29 -9.36
CA ALA A 69 -8.05 19.32 -10.06
C ALA A 69 -7.80 20.56 -9.18
N ASP A 70 -8.76 20.93 -8.34
CA ASP A 70 -8.59 21.99 -7.33
C ASP A 70 -7.56 21.59 -6.27
N MET A 71 -7.69 20.40 -5.68
CA MET A 71 -6.75 19.88 -4.68
C MET A 71 -5.30 19.86 -5.18
N LEU A 72 -5.07 19.38 -6.41
CA LEU A 72 -3.73 19.34 -7.00
C LEU A 72 -3.09 20.72 -7.19
N ARG A 73 -3.91 21.74 -7.46
CA ARG A 73 -3.45 23.13 -7.67
C ARG A 73 -3.29 23.88 -6.36
N ALA A 74 -4.21 23.69 -5.42
CA ALA A 74 -4.23 24.37 -4.14
C ALA A 74 -3.18 23.82 -3.17
N GLU A 75 -2.97 22.50 -3.15
CA GLU A 75 -2.12 21.81 -2.17
C GLU A 75 -1.10 20.84 -2.81
N PRO A 76 -0.18 21.34 -3.67
CA PRO A 76 0.83 20.49 -4.33
C PRO A 76 1.86 19.89 -3.37
N GLU A 77 1.92 20.34 -2.11
CA GLU A 77 2.80 19.77 -1.09
C GLU A 77 2.21 18.50 -0.43
N HIS A 78 0.88 18.29 -0.47
CA HIS A 78 0.22 17.18 0.21
C HIS A 78 0.87 15.81 -0.09
N TYR A 79 1.17 15.51 -1.36
CA TYR A 79 1.79 14.23 -1.72
C TYR A 79 3.28 14.16 -1.37
N ARG A 80 3.96 15.31 -1.24
CA ARG A 80 5.38 15.39 -0.85
C ARG A 80 5.57 15.12 0.64
N ASP A 81 4.55 15.37 1.45
CA ASP A 81 4.53 15.09 2.89
C ASP A 81 4.15 13.64 3.23
N LEU A 82 3.54 12.90 2.29
CA LEU A 82 3.13 11.49 2.49
C LEU A 82 4.25 10.56 2.98
N PRO A 83 5.51 10.64 2.50
CA PRO A 83 6.59 9.82 3.01
C PRO A 83 6.85 10.02 4.51
N ALA A 84 6.85 11.27 4.99
CA ALA A 84 7.05 11.57 6.41
C ALA A 84 5.83 11.13 7.23
N PHE A 85 4.63 11.41 6.74
CA PHE A 85 3.37 11.02 7.35
C PHE A 85 3.27 9.50 7.59
N TYR A 86 3.55 8.69 6.56
CA TYR A 86 3.49 7.24 6.68
C TYR A 86 4.69 6.65 7.41
N ARG A 87 5.88 7.25 7.31
CA ARG A 87 7.05 6.84 8.10
C ARG A 87 6.77 6.93 9.59
N LYS A 88 6.16 8.03 10.06
CA LYS A 88 5.76 8.17 11.48
C LYS A 88 4.87 7.00 11.91
N LYS A 89 3.83 6.67 11.14
CA LYS A 89 2.90 5.55 11.45
C LYS A 89 3.59 4.19 11.44
N ARG A 90 4.44 3.95 10.43
CA ARG A 90 5.26 2.74 10.35
C ARG A 90 6.13 2.59 11.59
N ASP A 91 6.86 3.64 11.95
CA ASP A 91 7.81 3.62 13.06
C ASP A 91 7.11 3.47 14.41
N VAL A 92 5.88 3.99 14.58
CA VAL A 92 5.04 3.70 15.75
C VAL A 92 4.79 2.19 15.88
N LEU A 93 4.34 1.53 14.81
CA LEU A 93 4.04 0.09 14.85
C LEU A 93 5.33 -0.74 15.04
N VAL A 94 6.40 -0.41 14.32
CA VAL A 94 7.68 -1.12 14.42
C VAL A 94 8.28 -1.01 15.81
N ASN A 95 8.31 0.19 16.40
CA ASN A 95 8.85 0.38 17.74
C ASN A 95 7.99 -0.30 18.80
N ALA A 96 6.67 -0.25 18.67
CA ALA A 96 5.77 -0.88 19.62
C ALA A 96 5.83 -2.42 19.57
N LEU A 97 6.30 -3.00 18.47
CA LEU A 97 6.51 -4.45 18.30
C LEU A 97 7.93 -4.92 18.66
N ARG A 98 8.81 -4.03 19.12
CA ARG A 98 10.23 -4.36 19.35
C ARG A 98 10.45 -5.53 20.31
N ASP A 99 9.58 -5.66 21.31
CA ASP A 99 9.67 -6.70 22.33
C ASP A 99 8.82 -7.94 21.98
N SER A 100 8.18 -7.96 20.81
CA SER A 100 7.47 -9.13 20.29
C SER A 100 8.46 -10.17 19.77
N ARG A 101 8.05 -11.45 19.77
CA ARG A 101 8.78 -12.53 19.09
C ARG A 101 8.62 -12.50 17.56
N LEU A 102 7.78 -11.61 17.04
CA LEU A 102 7.62 -11.39 15.61
C LEU A 102 8.82 -10.64 15.03
N GLU A 103 9.29 -11.07 13.86
CA GLU A 103 10.35 -10.37 13.14
C GLU A 103 9.75 -9.47 12.06
N ILE A 104 10.26 -8.25 11.94
CA ILE A 104 9.76 -7.26 10.97
C ILE A 104 10.74 -7.11 9.83
N LEU A 105 10.28 -7.33 8.59
CA LEU A 105 11.10 -7.11 7.41
C LEU A 105 11.23 -5.63 7.05
N PRO A 106 12.34 -5.19 6.41
CA PRO A 106 12.51 -3.81 5.96
C PRO A 106 11.35 -3.31 5.08
N CYS A 107 10.76 -2.17 5.46
CA CYS A 107 9.67 -1.52 4.73
C CYS A 107 10.15 -0.25 4.04
N GLU A 108 10.38 -0.33 2.72
CA GLU A 108 10.93 0.76 1.90
C GLU A 108 9.85 1.68 1.32
N GLY A 109 8.60 1.21 1.25
CA GLY A 109 7.48 1.96 0.68
C GLY A 109 6.14 1.26 0.88
N THR A 110 5.08 1.87 0.34
CA THR A 110 3.68 1.57 0.66
C THR A 110 3.34 1.84 2.12
N TYR A 111 2.09 1.55 2.52
CA TYR A 111 1.65 1.60 3.91
C TYR A 111 1.42 0.19 4.50
N PHE A 112 2.13 -0.81 3.96
CA PHE A 112 2.12 -2.19 4.40
C PHE A 112 3.45 -2.61 5.01
N LEU A 113 3.38 -3.51 5.99
CA LEU A 113 4.51 -4.09 6.70
C LEU A 113 4.44 -5.61 6.56
N LEU A 114 5.57 -6.23 6.22
CA LEU A 114 5.70 -7.69 6.27
C LEU A 114 6.27 -8.10 7.61
N VAL A 115 5.65 -9.11 8.19
CA VAL A 115 5.99 -9.65 9.51
C VAL A 115 6.18 -11.16 9.37
N ASP A 116 7.31 -11.65 9.86
CA ASP A 116 7.64 -13.05 9.98
C ASP A 116 7.24 -13.56 11.37
N TYR A 117 6.50 -14.67 11.39
CA TYR A 117 5.99 -15.29 12.62
C TYR A 117 6.64 -16.65 12.92
N SER A 118 7.77 -16.97 12.29
CA SER A 118 8.46 -18.26 12.41
C SER A 118 8.80 -18.64 13.85
N ALA A 119 9.13 -17.66 14.70
CA ALA A 119 9.44 -17.88 16.11
C ALA A 119 8.19 -18.06 17.01
N VAL A 120 6.98 -17.88 16.46
CA VAL A 120 5.71 -17.88 17.21
C VAL A 120 4.88 -19.15 16.95
N SER A 121 4.81 -19.62 15.70
CA SER A 121 3.89 -20.71 15.33
C SER A 121 4.39 -21.52 14.14
N ASP A 122 3.98 -22.79 14.08
CA ASP A 122 4.20 -23.72 12.95
C ASP A 122 3.06 -23.79 11.93
N LEU A 123 2.00 -23.02 12.15
CA LEU A 123 0.90 -22.92 11.21
C LEU A 123 1.35 -22.31 9.86
N ASN A 124 0.68 -22.72 8.78
CA ASN A 124 0.74 -21.96 7.53
C ASN A 124 0.10 -20.57 7.73
N ASP A 125 0.36 -19.64 6.81
CA ASP A 125 0.03 -18.23 7.03
C ASP A 125 -1.48 -17.94 7.02
N VAL A 126 -2.26 -18.73 6.28
CA VAL A 126 -3.73 -18.66 6.26
C VAL A 126 -4.29 -19.03 7.62
N ASP A 127 -3.91 -20.19 8.15
CA ASP A 127 -4.39 -20.67 9.45
C ASP A 127 -3.86 -19.79 10.59
N PHE A 128 -2.61 -19.31 10.48
CA PHE A 128 -2.05 -18.35 11.42
C PHE A 128 -2.84 -17.04 11.45
N CYS A 129 -3.23 -16.47 10.30
CA CYS A 129 -4.03 -15.25 10.27
C CYS A 129 -5.43 -15.44 10.87
N GLN A 130 -6.04 -16.61 10.67
CA GLN A 130 -7.33 -16.94 11.32
C GLN A 130 -7.18 -17.04 12.84
N TRP A 131 -6.16 -17.77 13.31
CA TRP A 131 -5.84 -17.90 14.73
C TRP A 131 -5.54 -16.54 15.36
N LEU A 132 -4.67 -15.74 14.74
CA LEU A 132 -4.30 -14.40 15.20
C LEU A 132 -5.52 -13.48 15.34
N THR A 133 -6.47 -13.61 14.41
CA THR A 133 -7.71 -12.82 14.45
C THR A 133 -8.63 -13.28 15.59
N ARG A 134 -8.80 -14.60 15.79
CA ARG A 134 -9.71 -15.16 16.79
C ARG A 134 -9.17 -15.04 18.22
N GLU A 135 -7.91 -15.42 18.43
CA GLU A 135 -7.33 -15.55 19.77
C GLU A 135 -6.65 -14.26 20.24
N ILE A 136 -6.00 -13.53 19.34
CA ILE A 136 -5.22 -12.32 19.68
C ILE A 136 -5.99 -11.05 19.34
N GLY A 137 -7.01 -11.15 18.46
CA GLY A 137 -7.82 -10.01 18.06
C GLY A 137 -7.11 -9.05 17.11
N VAL A 138 -6.17 -9.55 16.29
CA VAL A 138 -5.48 -8.75 15.27
C VAL A 138 -5.60 -9.42 13.91
N ALA A 139 -6.27 -8.74 12.98
CA ALA A 139 -6.43 -9.23 11.62
C ALA A 139 -5.21 -8.86 10.76
N ALA A 140 -4.59 -9.87 10.17
CA ALA A 140 -3.55 -9.76 9.17
C ALA A 140 -4.00 -10.43 7.86
N ILE A 141 -3.25 -10.22 6.78
CA ILE A 141 -3.48 -10.92 5.51
C ILE A 141 -2.31 -11.88 5.27
N PRO A 142 -2.57 -13.18 5.01
CA PRO A 142 -1.51 -14.13 4.63
C PRO A 142 -0.79 -13.64 3.36
N LEU A 143 0.52 -13.86 3.24
CA LEU A 143 1.24 -13.43 2.03
C LEU A 143 1.03 -14.42 0.87
N SER A 144 0.73 -15.68 1.17
CA SER A 144 0.49 -16.76 0.21
C SER A 144 -0.66 -16.46 -0.77
N VAL A 145 -1.70 -15.72 -0.36
CA VAL A 145 -2.82 -15.36 -1.26
C VAL A 145 -2.44 -14.37 -2.36
N PHE A 146 -1.22 -13.80 -2.30
CA PHE A 146 -0.65 -12.97 -3.37
C PHE A 146 0.24 -13.77 -4.33
N CYS A 147 0.42 -15.07 -4.10
CA CYS A 147 1.27 -15.97 -4.88
C CYS A 147 0.41 -17.01 -5.61
N ALA A 148 0.69 -17.25 -6.89
CA ALA A 148 0.03 -18.32 -7.65
C ALA A 148 0.60 -19.70 -7.29
N ASP A 149 1.91 -19.76 -7.12
CA ASP A 149 2.65 -20.96 -6.72
C ASP A 149 2.81 -21.05 -5.20
N PRO A 150 3.14 -22.24 -4.66
CA PRO A 150 3.41 -22.41 -3.23
C PRO A 150 4.42 -21.38 -2.71
N PHE A 151 4.09 -20.77 -1.57
CA PHE A 151 4.90 -19.77 -0.91
C PHE A 151 5.38 -20.30 0.45
N PRO A 152 6.53 -21.01 0.51
CA PRO A 152 6.99 -21.73 1.70
C PRO A 152 7.65 -20.79 2.73
N HIS A 153 6.95 -19.72 3.11
CA HIS A 153 7.40 -18.74 4.11
C HIS A 153 6.28 -18.45 5.12
N LYS A 154 6.67 -18.11 6.35
CA LYS A 154 5.76 -17.72 7.43
C LYS A 154 5.64 -16.19 7.50
N LEU A 155 5.10 -15.60 6.44
CA LEU A 155 4.95 -14.15 6.32
C LEU A 155 3.48 -13.71 6.25
N ILE A 156 3.17 -12.66 7.00
CA ILE A 156 1.88 -11.97 6.95
C ILE A 156 2.08 -10.50 6.60
N ARG A 157 1.04 -9.87 6.06
CA ARG A 157 1.01 -8.45 5.73
C ARG A 157 0.09 -7.69 6.66
N LEU A 158 0.63 -6.71 7.37
CA LEU A 158 -0.10 -5.72 8.17
C LEU A 158 -0.25 -4.41 7.39
N CYS A 159 -1.32 -3.66 7.66
CA CYS A 159 -1.57 -2.34 7.08
C CYS A 159 -1.53 -1.27 8.16
N PHE A 160 -0.58 -0.35 8.09
CA PHE A 160 -0.40 0.72 9.10
C PHE A 160 -1.04 2.06 8.69
N ALA A 161 -1.83 2.09 7.61
CA ALA A 161 -2.71 3.23 7.27
C ALA A 161 -3.92 3.28 8.21
N LYS A 162 -3.67 3.49 9.51
CA LYS A 162 -4.65 3.50 10.60
C LYS A 162 -4.41 4.70 11.52
N GLN A 163 -5.36 4.95 12.42
CA GLN A 163 -5.15 5.89 13.52
C GLN A 163 -4.06 5.37 14.46
N GLU A 164 -3.35 6.28 15.13
CA GLU A 164 -2.25 5.93 16.03
C GLU A 164 -2.73 5.02 17.18
N SER A 165 -3.89 5.32 17.77
CA SER A 165 -4.56 4.49 18.78
C SER A 165 -4.80 3.05 18.31
N THR A 166 -5.20 2.86 17.04
CA THR A 166 -5.38 1.52 16.46
C THR A 166 -4.04 0.77 16.34
N LEU A 167 -2.96 1.47 15.97
CA LEU A 167 -1.64 0.86 15.84
C LEU A 167 -1.10 0.41 17.19
N LEU A 168 -1.23 1.26 18.22
CA LEU A 168 -0.78 0.95 19.58
C LEU A 168 -1.59 -0.20 20.20
N ALA A 169 -2.92 -0.19 20.03
CA ALA A 169 -3.76 -1.28 20.52
C ALA A 169 -3.47 -2.62 19.82
N ALA A 170 -3.14 -2.60 18.53
CA ALA A 170 -2.71 -3.80 17.80
C ALA A 170 -1.34 -4.29 18.30
N ALA A 171 -0.37 -3.38 18.49
CA ALA A 171 0.95 -3.73 18.99
C ALA A 171 0.89 -4.33 20.41
N GLU A 172 0.09 -3.76 21.31
CA GLU A 172 -0.12 -4.30 22.66
C GLU A 172 -0.59 -5.77 22.63
N ARG A 173 -1.48 -6.11 21.69
CA ARG A 173 -1.95 -7.50 21.51
C ARG A 173 -0.86 -8.40 20.93
N LEU A 174 -0.13 -7.91 19.93
CA LEU A 174 0.94 -8.66 19.26
C LEU A 174 2.17 -8.90 20.15
N CYS A 175 2.42 -8.07 21.15
CA CYS A 175 3.48 -8.30 22.14
C CYS A 175 3.14 -9.39 23.16
N LYS A 176 1.92 -9.93 23.16
CA LYS A 176 1.53 -11.10 23.97
C LYS A 176 1.89 -12.43 23.29
N LEU A 177 2.37 -12.38 22.05
CA LEU A 177 2.68 -13.55 21.24
C LEU A 177 3.89 -14.32 21.75
#